data_AF-A0A9D2TTI4-F1
#
_entry.id   AF-A0A9D2TTI4-F1
#
_cell.length_a   1.000
_cell.length_b   1.000
_cell.length_c   1.000
_cell.angle_alpha   90.00
_cell.angle_beta   90.00
_cell.angle_gamma   90.00
#
_symmetry.space_group_name_H-M   'P 1'
#
loop_
_entity.id
_entity.type
_entity.pdbx_description
1 polymer ?
#
loop_
_entity_poly.entity_id
_entity_poly.type
_entity_poly.pdbx_seq_one_letter_code
_entity_poly.pdbx_strand_id
1 'polypeptide(L)'
;RNARRSVMDYLLYIAATVILLSIIFVSNYISVWGNIRANFQTASLPLLIVLIMTFLMAYISNFMVKQRSKEFATYLLLGMKKTTLFFLFACEIVLIGIVCFAVGGLFSLLLYNLCFSFFRESNGNQLSMETIRKGMLYSSVYFCLIEMCVLFQIRKSVWKLEISQLIKEKHRKQPLNERRKTFWICLFAVSIAVTWLMLCAITALPGDKGLYFISVISLPVLCAVFSFYKWMYAFLSSIRILHDMGKSRRALKKLIKKQISAKLLIPTLMSFLILFSAVPAINLKLNNWPAAPVHNDLLKAFALYILCFAAFYLCYFHITYLISRHYIKTLTG
;
A
#
# COMPACT_ATOMS: atom_id res chain seq x y z
N ARG A 1 -25.19 -18.62 5.19
CA ARG A 1 -23.73 -18.80 4.94
C ARG A 1 -23.14 -17.75 3.99
N ASN A 2 -23.88 -17.24 3.00
CA ASN A 2 -23.40 -16.20 2.05
C ASN A 2 -23.32 -14.78 2.67
N ALA A 3 -24.29 -14.39 3.50
CA ALA A 3 -24.32 -13.07 4.15
C ALA A 3 -23.11 -12.83 5.09
N ARG A 4 -22.77 -13.80 5.94
CA ARG A 4 -21.62 -13.71 6.87
C ARG A 4 -20.27 -13.55 6.14
N ARG A 5 -20.13 -14.12 4.93
CA ARG A 5 -18.91 -13.97 4.12
C ARG A 5 -18.84 -12.58 3.49
N SER A 6 -19.96 -12.09 2.96
CA SER A 6 -20.07 -10.74 2.40
C SER A 6 -19.76 -9.67 3.46
N VAL A 7 -20.30 -9.81 4.68
CA VAL A 7 -20.03 -8.88 5.79
C VAL A 7 -18.55 -8.88 6.18
N MET A 8 -17.89 -10.04 6.17
CA MET A 8 -16.46 -10.13 6.52
C MET A 8 -15.56 -9.49 5.45
N ASP A 9 -15.94 -9.59 4.18
CA ASP A 9 -15.24 -8.91 3.09
C ASP A 9 -15.44 -7.37 3.16
N TYR A 10 -16.64 -6.92 3.56
CA TYR A 10 -16.93 -5.51 3.85
C TYR A 10 -16.12 -4.97 5.04
N LEU A 11 -16.02 -5.74 6.11
CA LEU A 11 -15.26 -5.37 7.29
C LEU A 11 -13.76 -5.25 6.98
N LEU A 12 -13.24 -6.11 6.11
CA LEU A 12 -11.86 -6.03 5.64
C LEU A 12 -11.61 -4.79 4.77
N TYR A 13 -12.57 -4.42 3.91
CA TYR A 13 -12.53 -3.16 3.15
C TYR A 13 -12.52 -1.93 4.08
N ILE A 14 -13.43 -1.88 5.04
CA ILE A 14 -13.56 -0.79 6.01
C ILE A 14 -12.26 -0.68 6.83
N ALA A 15 -11.77 -1.79 7.38
CA ALA A 15 -10.54 -1.81 8.16
C ALA A 15 -9.33 -1.33 7.35
N ALA A 16 -9.18 -1.79 6.10
CA ALA A 16 -8.13 -1.30 5.22
C ALA A 16 -8.26 0.21 4.98
N THR A 17 -9.45 0.69 4.60
CA THR A 17 -9.71 2.10 4.32
C THR A 17 -9.41 3.00 5.53
N VAL A 18 -9.81 2.58 6.74
CA VAL A 18 -9.52 3.29 8.00
C VAL A 18 -8.01 3.36 8.25
N ILE A 19 -7.28 2.26 8.10
CA ILE A 19 -5.81 2.25 8.28
C ILE A 19 -5.15 3.19 7.28
N LEU A 20 -5.53 3.13 6.00
CA LEU A 20 -4.95 3.97 4.96
C LEU A 20 -5.23 5.46 5.22
N LEU A 21 -6.47 5.81 5.58
CA LEU A 21 -6.82 7.19 5.95
C LEU A 21 -6.01 7.66 7.14
N SER A 22 -5.86 6.81 8.16
CA SER A 22 -5.09 7.15 9.36
C SER A 22 -3.64 7.49 9.04
N ILE A 23 -3.02 6.76 8.11
CA ILE A 23 -1.65 7.04 7.65
C ILE A 23 -1.57 8.40 6.93
N ILE A 24 -2.56 8.74 6.10
CA ILE A 24 -2.63 10.06 5.43
C ILE A 24 -2.71 11.18 6.46
N PHE A 25 -3.59 11.04 7.46
CA PHE A 25 -3.73 12.04 8.53
C PHE A 25 -2.43 12.23 9.31
N VAL A 26 -1.82 11.14 9.78
CA VAL A 26 -0.53 11.20 10.51
C VAL A 26 0.55 11.86 9.65
N SER A 27 0.64 11.52 8.37
CA SER A 27 1.61 12.12 7.46
C SER A 27 1.39 13.62 7.26
N ASN A 28 0.14 14.06 7.11
CA ASN A 28 -0.19 15.48 7.01
C ASN A 28 0.13 16.24 8.30
N TYR A 29 -0.14 15.66 9.48
CA TYR A 29 0.25 16.29 10.76
C TYR A 29 1.76 16.44 10.87
N ILE A 30 2.53 15.42 10.50
CA ILE A 30 4.00 15.47 10.51
C ILE A 30 4.52 16.52 9.51
N SER A 31 3.93 16.60 8.31
CA SER A 31 4.35 17.57 7.29
C SER A 31 4.07 19.01 7.74
N VAL A 32 2.90 19.28 8.31
CA VAL A 32 2.56 20.61 8.84
C VAL A 32 3.45 20.97 10.03
N TRP A 33 3.71 20.02 10.94
CA TRP A 33 4.62 20.22 12.07
C TRP A 33 6.05 20.54 11.61
N GLY A 34 6.57 19.80 10.62
CA GLY A 34 7.89 20.03 10.04
C GLY A 34 8.00 21.36 9.30
N ASN A 35 6.94 21.76 8.59
CA ASN A 35 6.90 23.06 7.90
C ASN A 35 6.94 24.23 8.89
N ILE A 36 6.18 24.17 9.98
CA ILE A 36 6.12 25.25 10.98
C ILE A 36 7.46 25.41 11.73
N ARG A 37 8.14 24.31 12.07
CA ARG A 37 9.37 24.37 12.88
C ARG A 37 10.64 24.62 12.09
N ALA A 38 10.72 24.12 10.85
CA ALA A 38 11.98 24.05 10.12
C ALA A 38 11.90 24.59 8.69
N ASN A 39 10.76 25.19 8.28
CA ASN A 39 10.50 25.64 6.91
C ASN A 39 10.83 24.58 5.83
N PHE A 40 10.85 23.30 6.20
CA PHE A 40 11.10 22.23 5.27
C PHE A 40 9.85 21.99 4.43
N GLN A 41 10.00 22.10 3.11
CA GLN A 41 8.97 21.78 2.14
C GLN A 41 8.72 20.25 2.12
N THR A 42 7.99 19.75 3.11
CA THR A 42 7.69 18.32 3.29
C THR A 42 6.36 17.89 2.66
N ALA A 43 5.66 18.81 1.98
CA ALA A 43 4.34 18.60 1.37
C ALA A 43 4.30 17.44 0.36
N SER A 44 5.46 17.04 -0.15
CA SER A 44 5.65 16.00 -1.14
C SER A 44 5.61 14.58 -0.56
N LEU A 45 5.82 14.40 0.75
CA LEU A 45 5.66 13.11 1.43
C LEU A 45 4.18 12.66 1.53
N PRO A 46 3.23 13.50 2.04
CA PRO A 46 1.81 13.17 2.01
C PRO A 46 1.29 12.92 0.59
N LEU A 47 1.78 13.68 -0.39
CA LEU A 47 1.35 13.58 -1.79
C LEU A 47 1.68 12.20 -2.39
N LEU A 48 2.88 11.68 -2.11
CA LEU A 48 3.26 10.33 -2.49
C LEU A 48 2.36 9.28 -1.82
N ILE A 49 2.10 9.41 -0.52
CA ILE A 49 1.26 8.47 0.21
C ILE A 49 -0.13 8.44 -0.40
N VAL A 50 -0.71 9.60 -0.72
CA VAL A 50 -2.01 9.73 -1.40
C VAL A 50 -2.01 9.05 -2.77
N LEU A 51 -0.91 9.16 -3.55
CA LEU A 51 -0.78 8.46 -4.83
C LEU A 51 -0.84 6.94 -4.64
N ILE A 52 -0.07 6.39 -3.69
CA ILE A 52 -0.09 4.95 -3.38
C ILE A 52 -1.48 4.52 -2.92
N MET A 53 -2.10 5.31 -2.04
CA MET A 53 -3.44 5.01 -1.52
C MET A 53 -4.49 4.99 -2.62
N THR A 54 -4.40 5.93 -3.56
CA THR A 54 -5.32 5.97 -4.70
C THR A 54 -5.24 4.67 -5.51
N PHE A 55 -4.04 4.15 -5.76
CA PHE A 55 -3.86 2.85 -6.43
C PHE A 55 -4.36 1.66 -5.61
N LEU A 56 -4.20 1.68 -4.30
CA LEU A 56 -4.63 0.58 -3.43
C LEU A 56 -6.15 0.55 -3.27
N MET A 57 -6.76 1.71 -3.02
CA MET A 57 -8.22 1.88 -2.96
C MET A 57 -8.88 1.56 -4.31
N ALA A 58 -8.25 1.96 -5.42
CA ALA A 58 -8.63 1.56 -6.77
C ALA A 58 -8.66 0.03 -6.94
N TYR A 59 -7.65 -0.67 -6.44
CA TYR A 59 -7.60 -2.12 -6.53
C TYR A 59 -8.71 -2.77 -5.70
N ILE A 60 -8.90 -2.34 -4.44
CA ILE A 60 -9.87 -2.95 -3.53
C ILE A 60 -11.30 -2.66 -4.00
N SER A 61 -11.62 -1.43 -4.40
CA SER A 61 -12.94 -1.07 -4.94
C SER A 61 -13.28 -1.87 -6.21
N ASN A 62 -12.32 -2.05 -7.12
CA ASN A 62 -12.50 -2.92 -8.29
C ASN A 62 -12.70 -4.40 -7.94
N PHE A 63 -12.12 -4.86 -6.83
CA PHE A 63 -12.35 -6.20 -6.32
C PHE A 63 -13.76 -6.34 -5.75
N MET A 64 -14.20 -5.39 -4.91
CA MET A 64 -15.55 -5.34 -4.32
C MET A 64 -16.65 -5.34 -5.40
N VAL A 65 -16.49 -4.49 -6.41
CA VAL A 65 -17.40 -4.40 -7.56
C VAL A 65 -17.50 -5.74 -8.32
N LYS A 66 -16.38 -6.47 -8.47
CA LYS A 66 -16.40 -7.80 -9.09
C LYS A 66 -17.08 -8.82 -8.20
N GLN A 67 -16.97 -8.71 -6.89
CA GLN A 67 -17.60 -9.66 -5.99
C GLN A 67 -19.14 -9.52 -5.99
N ARG A 68 -19.64 -8.29 -6.12
CA ARG A 68 -21.08 -7.96 -6.22
C ARG A 68 -21.68 -8.03 -7.61
N SER A 69 -20.89 -8.42 -8.61
CA SER A 69 -21.34 -8.48 -10.00
C SER A 69 -22.58 -9.38 -10.22
N LYS A 70 -22.81 -10.39 -9.37
CA LYS A 70 -24.05 -11.19 -9.38
C LYS A 70 -25.29 -10.41 -8.93
N GLU A 71 -25.16 -9.59 -7.88
CA GLU A 71 -26.25 -8.72 -7.40
C GLU A 71 -26.58 -7.66 -8.45
N PHE A 72 -25.55 -7.08 -9.06
CA PHE A 72 -25.68 -6.12 -10.16
C PHE A 72 -26.38 -6.73 -11.38
N ALA A 73 -26.07 -7.97 -11.73
CA ALA A 73 -26.75 -8.69 -12.82
C ALA A 73 -28.25 -8.88 -12.52
N THR A 74 -28.62 -9.26 -11.30
CA THR A 74 -30.03 -9.40 -10.90
C THR A 74 -30.77 -8.06 -10.99
N TYR A 75 -30.16 -6.97 -10.51
CA TYR A 75 -30.78 -5.64 -10.60
C TYR A 75 -31.00 -5.18 -12.05
N LEU A 76 -30.06 -5.48 -12.95
CA LEU A 76 -30.20 -5.19 -14.37
C LEU A 76 -31.30 -6.05 -15.03
N LEU A 77 -31.40 -7.34 -14.68
CA LEU A 77 -32.46 -8.24 -15.16
C LEU A 77 -33.87 -7.82 -14.70
N LEU A 78 -33.97 -7.20 -13.53
CA LEU A 78 -35.21 -6.59 -13.02
C LEU A 78 -35.55 -5.25 -13.71
N GLY A 79 -34.80 -4.84 -14.74
CA GLY A 79 -35.05 -3.64 -15.54
C GLY A 79 -34.43 -2.35 -15.00
N MET A 80 -33.57 -2.43 -13.97
CA MET A 80 -32.96 -1.23 -13.38
C MET A 80 -31.92 -0.63 -14.33
N LYS A 81 -31.99 0.69 -14.57
CA LYS A 81 -31.03 1.40 -15.43
C LYS A 81 -29.62 1.35 -14.81
N LYS A 82 -28.59 1.21 -15.65
CA LYS A 82 -27.16 1.23 -15.25
C LYS A 82 -26.77 2.49 -14.47
N THR A 83 -27.39 3.63 -14.77
CA THR A 83 -27.18 4.90 -14.07
C THR A 83 -27.70 4.85 -12.64
N THR A 84 -28.90 4.32 -12.42
CA THR A 84 -29.49 4.12 -11.10
C THR A 84 -28.67 3.15 -10.27
N LEU A 85 -28.21 2.04 -10.87
CA LEU A 85 -27.31 1.08 -10.22
C LEU A 85 -26.00 1.72 -9.77
N PHE A 86 -25.38 2.52 -10.64
CA PHE A 86 -24.16 3.24 -10.30
C PHE A 86 -24.39 4.22 -9.14
N PHE A 87 -25.47 4.99 -9.16
CA PHE A 87 -25.74 5.98 -8.11
C PHE A 87 -26.02 5.33 -6.74
N LEU A 88 -26.78 4.23 -6.73
CA LEU A 88 -27.05 3.46 -5.51
C LEU A 88 -25.75 2.96 -4.88
N PHE A 89 -24.86 2.37 -5.68
CA PHE A 89 -23.58 1.87 -5.21
C PHE A 89 -22.57 2.98 -4.85
N ALA A 90 -22.60 4.10 -5.58
CA ALA A 90 -21.79 5.28 -5.27
C ALA A 90 -22.19 5.86 -3.90
N CYS A 91 -23.49 5.98 -3.63
CA CYS A 91 -24.00 6.45 -2.35
C CYS A 91 -23.54 5.56 -1.19
N GLU A 92 -23.60 4.24 -1.34
CA GLU A 92 -23.11 3.30 -0.33
C GLU A 92 -21.61 3.49 -0.03
N ILE A 93 -20.79 3.66 -1.06
CA ILE A 93 -19.35 3.86 -0.87
C ILE A 93 -19.05 5.20 -0.22
N VAL A 94 -19.72 6.27 -0.64
CA VAL A 94 -19.54 7.61 -0.04
C VAL A 94 -19.93 7.58 1.45
N LEU A 95 -21.05 6.92 1.81
CA LEU A 95 -21.45 6.75 3.21
C LEU A 95 -20.40 5.99 4.02
N ILE A 96 -19.90 4.86 3.50
CA ILE A 96 -18.84 4.10 4.15
C ILE A 96 -17.56 4.94 4.27
N GLY A 97 -17.22 5.70 3.23
CA GLY A 97 -16.06 6.60 3.21
C GLY A 97 -16.14 7.66 4.29
N ILE A 98 -17.31 8.30 4.49
CA ILE A 98 -17.53 9.29 5.55
C ILE A 98 -17.32 8.66 6.94
N VAL A 99 -17.87 7.47 7.18
CA VAL A 99 -17.66 6.74 8.45
C VAL A 99 -16.17 6.42 8.63
N CYS A 100 -15.49 5.94 7.59
CA CYS A 100 -14.07 5.64 7.64
C CYS A 100 -13.22 6.90 7.87
N PHE A 101 -13.61 8.05 7.33
CA PHE A 101 -12.93 9.33 7.52
C PHE A 101 -13.02 9.78 8.99
N ALA A 102 -14.20 9.68 9.61
CA ALA A 102 -14.39 10.02 11.02
C ALA A 102 -13.56 9.08 11.93
N VAL A 103 -13.69 7.77 11.74
CA VAL A 103 -12.98 6.76 12.55
C VAL A 103 -11.47 6.84 12.33
N GLY A 104 -11.02 6.98 11.08
CA GLY A 104 -9.61 7.12 10.72
C GLY A 104 -9.00 8.42 11.24
N GLY A 105 -9.75 9.52 11.24
CA GLY A 105 -9.35 10.78 11.85
C GLY A 105 -9.09 10.62 13.35
N LEU A 106 -10.03 10.02 14.10
CA LEU A 106 -9.85 9.76 15.53
C LEU A 106 -8.66 8.82 15.81
N PHE A 107 -8.57 7.72 15.06
CA PHE A 107 -7.47 6.76 15.20
C PHE A 107 -6.12 7.38 14.87
N SER A 108 -6.05 8.29 13.90
CA SER A 108 -4.83 8.98 13.51
C SER A 108 -4.28 9.90 14.60
N LEU A 109 -5.14 10.54 15.39
CA LEU A 109 -4.71 11.38 16.52
C LEU A 109 -4.07 10.53 17.62
N LEU A 110 -4.63 9.35 17.88
CA LEU A 110 -4.04 8.37 18.80
C LEU A 110 -2.67 7.91 18.30
N LEU A 111 -2.56 7.55 17.02
CA LEU A 111 -1.31 7.14 16.40
C LEU A 111 -0.26 8.26 16.41
N TYR A 112 -0.66 9.50 16.10
CA TYR A 112 0.24 10.64 16.14
C TYR A 112 0.78 10.87 17.55
N ASN A 113 -0.09 10.85 18.57
CA ASN A 113 0.32 11.02 19.97
C ASN A 113 1.24 9.89 20.43
N LEU A 114 0.95 8.64 20.04
CA LEU A 114 1.81 7.50 20.32
C LEU A 114 3.18 7.69 19.66
N CYS A 115 3.21 8.04 18.37
CA CYS A 115 4.44 8.26 17.63
C CYS A 115 5.27 9.38 18.29
N PHE A 116 4.65 10.54 18.58
CA PHE A 116 5.32 11.67 19.21
C PHE A 116 5.84 11.34 20.62
N SER A 117 5.13 10.49 21.38
CA SER A 117 5.58 10.05 22.71
C SER A 117 6.87 9.21 22.67
N PHE A 118 7.06 8.38 21.63
CA PHE A 118 8.29 7.62 21.43
C PHE A 118 9.49 8.48 21.03
N PHE A 119 9.25 9.63 20.38
CA PHE A 119 10.32 10.51 19.91
C PHE A 119 10.77 11.57 20.93
N ARG A 120 10.13 11.69 22.11
CA ARG A 120 10.40 12.81 23.03
C ARG A 120 11.00 12.40 24.36
N GLU A 121 12.32 12.58 24.49
CA GLU A 121 12.92 13.13 25.70
C GLU A 121 12.67 14.65 25.73
N SER A 122 12.00 15.14 26.77
CA SER A 122 11.86 16.55 27.17
C SER A 122 11.03 17.54 26.32
N ASN A 123 10.02 18.12 27.00
CA ASN A 123 9.31 19.39 26.78
C ASN A 123 9.14 20.00 25.37
N GLY A 124 7.89 20.08 24.92
CA GLY A 124 7.47 20.81 23.71
C GLY A 124 6.06 20.43 23.26
N ASN A 125 5.06 20.97 23.97
CA ASN A 125 3.60 21.04 23.78
C ASN A 125 2.84 20.05 22.86
N GLN A 126 1.66 19.66 23.35
CA GLN A 126 0.56 19.02 22.63
C GLN A 126 0.37 19.62 21.22
N LEU A 127 -0.12 18.81 20.27
CA LEU A 127 -0.56 19.25 18.93
C LEU A 127 -1.16 20.66 19.00
N SER A 128 -0.48 21.65 18.41
CA SER A 128 -1.07 22.98 18.30
C SER A 128 -2.38 22.86 17.53
N MET A 129 -3.43 23.52 18.02
CA MET A 129 -4.74 23.52 17.37
C MET A 129 -4.65 23.97 15.90
N GLU A 130 -3.65 24.79 15.58
CA GLU A 130 -3.36 25.19 14.21
C GLU A 130 -2.84 24.04 13.33
N THR A 131 -1.98 23.17 13.87
CA THR A 131 -1.47 21.97 13.18
C THR A 131 -2.58 20.97 12.91
N ILE A 132 -3.48 20.76 13.88
CA ILE A 132 -4.65 19.89 13.73
C ILE A 132 -5.54 20.45 12.61
N ARG A 133 -5.90 21.73 12.68
CA ARG A 133 -6.79 22.37 11.69
C ARG A 133 -6.24 22.28 10.27
N LYS A 134 -4.97 22.64 10.06
CA LYS A 134 -4.33 22.56 8.74
C LYS A 134 -4.21 21.11 8.25
N GLY A 135 -3.81 20.18 9.13
CA GLY A 135 -3.68 18.75 8.78
C GLY A 135 -5.01 18.08 8.44
N MET A 136 -6.10 18.45 9.13
CA MET A 136 -7.45 17.99 8.81
C MET A 136 -7.92 18.53 7.46
N LEU A 137 -7.66 19.81 7.15
CA LEU A 137 -8.02 20.42 5.87
C LEU A 137 -7.33 19.70 4.70
N TYR A 138 -6.01 19.50 4.77
CA TYR A 138 -5.28 18.79 3.72
C TYR A 138 -5.73 17.34 3.57
N SER A 139 -5.95 16.62 4.68
CA SER A 139 -6.46 15.24 4.65
C SER A 139 -7.87 15.16 4.05
N SER A 140 -8.73 16.15 4.29
CA SER A 140 -10.07 16.23 3.68
C SER A 140 -9.98 16.40 2.17
N VAL A 141 -9.12 17.30 1.67
CA VAL A 141 -8.90 17.48 0.23
C VAL A 141 -8.41 16.18 -0.42
N TYR A 142 -7.43 15.50 0.19
CA TYR A 142 -6.94 14.23 -0.34
C TYR A 142 -7.98 13.13 -0.32
N PHE A 143 -8.78 13.04 0.74
CA PHE A 143 -9.89 12.09 0.82
C PHE A 143 -10.90 12.32 -0.31
N CYS A 144 -11.30 13.57 -0.55
CA CYS A 144 -12.19 13.92 -1.66
C CYS A 144 -11.59 13.52 -3.03
N LEU A 145 -10.30 13.77 -3.26
CA LEU A 145 -9.63 13.36 -4.50
C LEU A 145 -9.63 11.83 -4.67
N ILE A 146 -9.34 11.08 -3.61
CA ILE A 146 -9.33 9.61 -3.64
C ILE A 146 -10.73 9.07 -3.93
N GLU A 147 -11.75 9.53 -3.23
CA GLU A 147 -13.15 9.12 -3.44
C GLU A 147 -13.62 9.41 -4.87
N MET A 148 -13.29 10.60 -5.41
CA MET A 148 -13.58 10.93 -6.81
C MET A 148 -12.90 9.98 -7.79
N CYS A 149 -11.62 9.65 -7.57
CA CYS A 149 -10.92 8.65 -8.39
C CYS A 149 -11.55 7.27 -8.31
N VAL A 150 -11.96 6.83 -7.11
CA VAL A 150 -12.60 5.54 -6.87
C VAL A 150 -13.97 5.47 -7.57
N LEU A 151 -14.82 6.49 -7.41
CA LEU A 151 -16.12 6.58 -8.07
C LEU A 151 -15.99 6.54 -9.59
N PHE A 152 -15.01 7.24 -10.16
CA PHE A 152 -14.74 7.21 -11.60
C PHE A 152 -14.36 5.79 -12.08
N GLN A 153 -13.52 5.09 -11.34
CA GLN A 153 -13.13 3.72 -11.69
C GLN A 153 -14.29 2.74 -11.57
N ILE A 154 -15.12 2.90 -10.54
CA ILE A 154 -16.32 2.09 -10.34
C ILE A 154 -17.29 2.32 -11.50
N ARG A 155 -17.52 3.56 -11.91
CA ARG A 155 -18.32 3.87 -13.09
C ARG A 155 -17.80 3.08 -14.29
N LYS A 156 -16.50 3.15 -14.57
CA LYS A 156 -15.87 2.39 -15.65
C LYS A 156 -16.05 0.87 -15.48
N SER A 157 -15.97 0.37 -14.25
CA SER A 157 -16.09 -1.05 -13.94
C SER A 157 -17.53 -1.55 -14.15
N VAL A 158 -18.54 -0.86 -13.61
CA VAL A 158 -19.96 -1.18 -13.77
C VAL A 158 -20.38 -1.23 -15.23
N TRP A 159 -19.90 -0.29 -16.05
CA TRP A 159 -20.17 -0.28 -17.50
C TRP A 159 -19.49 -1.45 -18.25
N LYS A 160 -18.45 -2.06 -17.67
CA LYS A 160 -17.75 -3.24 -18.23
C LYS A 160 -18.24 -4.58 -17.66
N LEU A 161 -18.99 -4.58 -16.56
CA LEU A 161 -19.30 -5.79 -15.80
C LEU A 161 -20.25 -6.74 -16.51
N GLU A 162 -21.20 -6.24 -17.32
CA GLU A 162 -22.09 -7.09 -18.14
C GLU A 162 -21.32 -8.01 -19.11
N ILE A 163 -20.18 -7.55 -19.63
CA ILE A 163 -19.38 -8.26 -20.62
C ILE A 163 -18.25 -9.08 -19.94
N SER A 164 -17.78 -8.63 -18.77
CA SER A 164 -16.61 -9.21 -18.12
C SER A 164 -16.85 -10.54 -17.43
N GLN A 165 -18.05 -10.87 -16.95
CA GLN A 165 -18.30 -12.17 -16.29
C GLN A 165 -18.25 -13.34 -17.29
N LEU A 166 -18.77 -13.15 -18.51
CA LEU A 166 -18.68 -14.16 -19.58
C LEU A 166 -17.24 -14.34 -20.13
N ILE A 167 -16.43 -13.29 -20.10
CA ILE A 167 -15.07 -13.29 -20.68
C ILE A 167 -13.97 -13.61 -19.65
N LYS A 168 -14.15 -13.32 -18.35
CA LYS A 168 -13.10 -13.53 -17.33
C LYS A 168 -12.86 -14.98 -16.97
N GLU A 169 -13.86 -15.85 -17.08
CA GLU A 169 -13.70 -17.27 -16.80
C GLU A 169 -12.75 -17.91 -17.83
N LYS A 170 -12.75 -17.39 -19.08
CA LYS A 170 -11.93 -17.88 -20.20
C LYS A 170 -10.46 -17.43 -20.19
N HIS A 171 -10.10 -16.36 -19.45
CA HIS A 171 -8.73 -15.81 -19.43
C HIS A 171 -7.94 -16.05 -18.15
N ARG A 172 -8.45 -16.85 -17.21
CA ARG A 172 -7.68 -17.23 -16.03
C ARG A 172 -6.63 -18.29 -16.41
N LYS A 173 -5.36 -17.87 -16.34
CA LYS A 173 -4.10 -18.62 -16.52
C LYS A 173 -3.48 -18.51 -17.92
N GLN A 174 -3.14 -17.31 -18.36
CA GLN A 174 -2.01 -17.17 -19.27
C GLN A 174 -0.75 -16.88 -18.43
N PRO A 175 0.33 -17.69 -18.54
CA PRO A 175 1.61 -17.29 -17.98
C PRO A 175 2.05 -15.98 -18.61
N LEU A 176 2.70 -15.13 -17.79
CA LEU A 176 3.24 -13.87 -18.25
C LEU A 176 4.16 -14.13 -19.46
N ASN A 177 3.78 -13.57 -20.61
CA ASN A 177 4.54 -13.61 -21.85
C ASN A 177 6.01 -13.25 -21.58
N GLU A 178 6.97 -13.98 -22.14
CA GLU A 178 8.39 -13.84 -21.82
C GLU A 178 8.94 -12.44 -22.08
N ARG A 179 8.45 -11.79 -23.13
CA ARG A 179 8.74 -10.37 -23.44
C ARG A 179 8.38 -9.42 -22.29
N ARG A 180 7.35 -9.77 -21.51
CA ARG A 180 6.89 -9.00 -20.35
C ARG A 180 7.79 -9.24 -19.12
N LYS A 181 8.50 -10.38 -19.02
CA LYS A 181 9.48 -10.65 -17.95
C LYS A 181 10.70 -9.74 -18.10
N THR A 182 11.25 -9.63 -19.32
CA THR A 182 12.39 -8.75 -19.63
C THR A 182 12.08 -7.27 -19.38
N PHE A 183 10.84 -6.86 -19.68
CA PHE A 183 10.36 -5.51 -19.35
C PHE A 183 10.41 -5.21 -17.85
N TRP A 184 9.88 -6.11 -16.99
CA TRP A 184 9.85 -5.86 -15.54
C TRP A 184 11.24 -5.88 -14.90
N ILE A 185 12.17 -6.72 -15.37
CA ILE A 185 13.56 -6.72 -14.86
C ILE A 185 14.34 -5.49 -15.32
N CYS A 186 14.14 -5.03 -16.56
CA CYS A 186 14.75 -3.79 -17.05
C CYS A 186 14.21 -2.58 -16.28
N LEU A 187 12.89 -2.48 -16.10
CA LEU A 187 12.26 -1.43 -15.30
C LEU A 187 12.77 -1.43 -13.85
N PHE A 188 12.97 -2.62 -13.27
CA PHE A 188 13.57 -2.79 -11.96
C PHE A 188 15.02 -2.27 -11.91
N ALA A 189 15.87 -2.67 -12.85
CA ALA A 189 17.27 -2.22 -12.92
C ALA A 189 17.37 -0.69 -13.06
N VAL A 190 16.55 -0.09 -13.93
CA VAL A 190 16.49 1.37 -14.10
C VAL A 190 16.04 2.05 -12.80
N SER A 191 15.00 1.54 -12.14
CA SER A 191 14.51 2.13 -10.90
C SER A 191 15.52 2.08 -9.74
N ILE A 192 16.32 1.01 -9.63
CA ILE A 192 17.43 0.92 -8.67
C ILE A 192 18.54 1.91 -9.03
N ALA A 193 18.93 1.99 -10.30
CA ALA A 193 19.97 2.91 -10.75
C ALA A 193 19.59 4.37 -10.46
N VAL A 194 18.33 4.74 -10.74
CA VAL A 194 17.79 6.07 -10.41
C VAL A 194 17.77 6.29 -8.89
N THR A 195 17.37 5.29 -8.10
CA THR A 195 17.37 5.41 -6.63
C THR A 195 18.78 5.66 -6.09
N TRP A 196 19.78 4.93 -6.59
CA TRP A 196 21.18 5.13 -6.20
C TRP A 196 21.73 6.47 -6.65
N LEU A 197 21.45 6.89 -7.89
CA LEU A 197 21.86 8.20 -8.40
C LEU A 197 21.25 9.33 -7.56
N MET A 198 19.98 9.21 -7.18
CA MET A 198 19.31 10.16 -6.28
C MET A 198 19.93 10.14 -4.87
N LEU A 199 20.29 8.97 -4.34
CA LEU A 199 20.99 8.86 -3.05
C LEU A 199 22.35 9.57 -3.09
N CYS A 200 23.12 9.37 -4.15
CA CYS A 200 24.40 10.05 -4.38
C CYS A 200 24.24 11.56 -4.57
N ALA A 201 23.19 12.01 -5.28
CA ALA A 201 22.87 13.42 -5.42
C ALA A 201 22.49 14.04 -4.07
N ILE A 202 21.75 13.31 -3.22
CA ILE A 202 21.45 13.75 -1.85
C ILE A 202 22.73 13.89 -1.04
N THR A 203 23.72 13.00 -1.13
CA THR A 203 24.94 13.12 -0.31
C THR A 203 25.97 14.12 -0.86
N ALA A 204 26.09 14.27 -2.17
CA ALA A 204 27.12 15.11 -2.80
C ALA A 204 26.75 16.60 -2.98
N LEU A 205 25.45 16.95 -3.04
CA LEU A 205 25.03 18.34 -3.28
C LEU A 205 25.00 19.20 -1.99
N PRO A 206 25.60 20.41 -2.01
CA PRO A 206 25.64 21.32 -0.86
C PRO A 206 24.30 22.03 -0.58
N GLY A 207 24.08 22.31 0.71
CA GLY A 207 23.09 23.27 1.25
C GLY A 207 21.64 22.89 1.06
N ASP A 208 21.00 23.34 -0.01
CA ASP A 208 19.53 23.34 -0.11
C ASP A 208 18.98 22.49 -1.26
N LYS A 209 19.82 22.21 -2.27
CA LYS A 209 19.38 21.51 -3.50
C LYS A 209 19.15 20.01 -3.28
N GLY A 210 19.86 19.42 -2.32
CA GLY A 210 19.75 17.99 -1.98
C GLY A 210 18.40 17.58 -1.39
N LEU A 211 17.68 18.52 -0.76
CA LEU A 211 16.43 18.26 -0.05
C LEU A 211 15.25 17.96 -0.98
N TYR A 212 15.21 18.58 -2.16
CA TYR A 212 14.18 18.29 -3.16
C TYR A 212 14.19 16.81 -3.57
N PHE A 213 15.37 16.20 -3.61
CA PHE A 213 15.53 14.79 -3.99
C PHE A 213 15.04 13.81 -2.91
N ILE A 214 15.03 14.20 -1.63
CA ILE A 214 14.54 13.35 -0.52
C ILE A 214 13.09 12.97 -0.72
N SER A 215 12.27 13.85 -1.28
CA SER A 215 10.88 13.49 -1.53
C SER A 215 10.67 12.70 -2.82
N VAL A 216 11.45 12.99 -3.85
CA VAL A 216 11.30 12.35 -5.17
C VAL A 216 11.84 10.93 -5.15
N ILE A 217 12.82 10.61 -4.30
CA ILE A 217 13.44 9.27 -4.20
C ILE A 217 12.43 8.15 -3.91
N SER A 218 11.32 8.50 -3.28
CA SER A 218 10.27 7.56 -2.94
C SER A 218 9.55 6.97 -4.17
N LEU A 219 9.46 7.72 -5.28
CA LEU A 219 8.80 7.28 -6.52
C LEU A 219 9.60 6.18 -7.24
N PRO A 220 10.93 6.35 -7.50
CA PRO A 220 11.79 5.27 -7.98
C PRO A 220 11.80 4.05 -7.06
N VAL A 221 11.81 4.23 -5.74
CA VAL A 221 11.78 3.13 -4.76
C VAL A 221 10.50 2.31 -4.88
N LEU A 222 9.33 2.95 -4.96
CA LEU A 222 8.05 2.25 -5.17
C LEU A 222 8.02 1.51 -6.51
N CYS A 223 8.51 2.16 -7.57
CA CYS A 223 8.65 1.54 -8.88
C CYS A 223 9.57 0.31 -8.82
N ALA A 224 10.66 0.36 -8.04
CA ALA A 224 11.57 -0.76 -7.85
C ALA A 224 10.88 -1.93 -7.15
N VAL A 225 10.20 -1.67 -6.03
CA VAL A 225 9.47 -2.71 -5.28
C VAL A 225 8.38 -3.35 -6.13
N PHE A 226 7.60 -2.54 -6.84
CA PHE A 226 6.51 -3.05 -7.69
C PHE A 226 7.03 -3.86 -8.89
N SER A 227 8.07 -3.36 -9.56
CA SER A 227 8.67 -4.02 -10.73
C SER A 227 9.30 -5.34 -10.33
N PHE A 228 10.00 -5.37 -9.20
CA PHE A 228 10.55 -6.59 -8.63
C PHE A 228 9.46 -7.60 -8.26
N TYR A 229 8.38 -7.16 -7.61
CA TYR A 229 7.25 -8.03 -7.29
C TYR A 229 6.65 -8.68 -8.55
N LYS A 230 6.44 -7.88 -9.61
CA LYS A 230 5.93 -8.37 -10.90
C LYS A 230 6.89 -9.34 -11.57
N TRP A 231 8.18 -9.03 -11.59
CA TRP A 231 9.21 -9.90 -12.13
C TRP A 231 9.28 -11.22 -11.37
N MET A 232 9.31 -11.18 -10.05
CA MET A 232 9.40 -12.37 -9.21
C MET A 232 8.15 -13.24 -9.28
N TYR A 233 6.96 -12.63 -9.41
CA TYR A 233 5.73 -13.37 -9.73
C TYR A 233 5.84 -14.10 -11.07
N ALA A 234 6.40 -13.45 -12.08
CA ALA A 234 6.61 -14.06 -13.40
C ALA A 234 7.64 -15.20 -13.34
N PHE A 235 8.77 -14.99 -12.67
CA PHE A 235 9.83 -15.98 -12.48
C PHE A 235 9.34 -17.24 -11.77
N LEU A 236 8.60 -17.09 -10.67
CA LEU A 236 8.02 -18.22 -9.95
C LEU A 236 6.92 -18.93 -10.75
N SER A 237 6.20 -18.21 -11.62
CA SER A 237 5.21 -18.81 -12.51
C SER A 237 5.85 -19.68 -13.60
N SER A 238 7.02 -19.31 -14.14
CA SER A 238 7.76 -20.15 -15.09
C SER A 238 8.32 -21.42 -14.45
N ILE A 239 8.79 -21.35 -13.20
CA ILE A 239 9.27 -22.55 -12.48
C ILE A 239 8.12 -23.54 -12.26
N ARG A 240 6.88 -23.06 -12.04
CA ARG A 240 5.71 -23.93 -11.90
C ARG A 240 5.44 -24.76 -13.17
N ILE A 241 5.52 -24.13 -14.35
CA ILE A 241 5.25 -24.81 -15.63
C ILE A 241 6.30 -25.89 -15.91
N LEU A 242 7.57 -25.63 -15.57
CA LEU A 242 8.65 -26.60 -15.73
C LEU A 242 8.56 -27.76 -14.72
N HIS A 243 7.90 -27.54 -13.58
CA HIS A 243 7.83 -28.49 -12.47
C HIS A 243 6.56 -29.35 -12.44
N ASP A 244 5.48 -28.91 -13.11
CA ASP A 244 4.25 -29.69 -13.30
C ASP A 244 4.44 -30.93 -14.20
N MET A 245 5.61 -31.08 -14.84
CA MET A 245 6.03 -32.31 -15.54
C MET A 245 6.54 -33.37 -14.54
N GLY A 246 5.63 -34.14 -13.94
CA GLY A 246 5.94 -35.48 -13.40
C GLY A 246 6.14 -35.65 -11.89
N LYS A 247 5.79 -34.68 -11.02
CA LYS A 247 5.97 -34.81 -9.55
C LYS A 247 4.73 -35.28 -8.78
N SER A 248 4.97 -36.09 -7.73
CA SER A 248 3.92 -36.61 -6.83
C SER A 248 3.24 -35.52 -5.98
N ARG A 249 1.97 -35.76 -5.59
CA ARG A 249 1.14 -34.81 -4.82
C ARG A 249 1.79 -34.31 -3.50
N ARG A 250 2.64 -35.12 -2.85
CA ARG A 250 3.37 -34.70 -1.62
C ARG A 250 4.49 -33.71 -1.92
N ALA A 251 5.23 -33.95 -3.01
CA ALA A 251 6.27 -33.03 -3.48
C ALA A 251 5.65 -31.69 -3.91
N LEU A 252 4.49 -31.73 -4.58
CA LEU A 252 3.74 -30.53 -4.96
C LEU A 252 3.31 -29.71 -3.74
N LYS A 253 2.81 -30.34 -2.66
CA LYS A 253 2.46 -29.65 -1.39
C LYS A 253 3.67 -28.96 -0.75
N LYS A 254 4.83 -29.62 -0.68
CA LYS A 254 6.06 -29.05 -0.11
C LYS A 254 6.57 -27.87 -0.94
N LEU A 255 6.42 -27.94 -2.26
CA LEU A 255 6.83 -26.89 -3.20
C LEU A 255 5.90 -25.69 -3.19
N ILE A 256 4.58 -25.89 -3.13
CA ILE A 256 3.63 -24.79 -2.98
C ILE A 256 3.91 -24.03 -1.68
N LYS A 257 4.22 -24.73 -0.58
CA LYS A 257 4.61 -24.08 0.69
C LYS A 257 5.88 -23.24 0.53
N LYS A 258 6.93 -23.82 -0.08
CA LYS A 258 8.22 -23.13 -0.34
C LYS A 258 8.05 -21.94 -1.32
N GLN A 259 7.12 -22.04 -2.26
CA GLN A 259 6.79 -20.98 -3.21
C GLN A 259 5.97 -19.86 -2.57
N ILE A 260 5.00 -20.17 -1.70
CA ILE A 260 4.23 -19.15 -0.98
C ILE A 260 5.15 -18.37 -0.05
N SER A 261 6.06 -19.06 0.66
CA SER A 261 7.08 -18.38 1.47
C SER A 261 7.99 -17.52 0.61
N ALA A 262 8.47 -18.02 -0.54
CA ALA A 262 9.30 -17.22 -1.44
C ALA A 262 8.56 -15.99 -2.02
N LYS A 263 7.28 -16.12 -2.39
CA LYS A 263 6.45 -15.00 -2.88
C LYS A 263 6.26 -13.88 -1.87
N LEU A 264 6.29 -14.23 -0.58
CA LEU A 264 6.07 -13.29 0.50
C LEU A 264 7.38 -12.67 1.01
N LEU A 265 8.41 -13.50 1.19
CA LEU A 265 9.63 -13.14 1.93
C LEU A 265 10.62 -12.36 1.05
N ILE A 266 10.68 -12.65 -0.25
CA ILE A 266 11.66 -12.03 -1.15
C ILE A 266 11.37 -10.52 -1.39
N PRO A 267 10.13 -10.05 -1.65
CA PRO A 267 9.85 -8.61 -1.83
C PRO A 267 10.06 -7.81 -0.54
N THR A 268 9.76 -8.41 0.61
CA THR A 268 9.94 -7.77 1.91
C THR A 268 11.42 -7.61 2.23
N LEU A 269 12.24 -8.64 1.99
CA LEU A 269 13.70 -8.53 2.15
C LEU A 269 14.29 -7.45 1.24
N MET A 270 13.85 -7.36 -0.01
CA MET A 270 14.34 -6.33 -0.91
C MET A 270 14.00 -4.92 -0.42
N SER A 271 12.77 -4.72 0.06
CA SER A 271 12.36 -3.43 0.64
C SER A 271 13.22 -3.06 1.84
N PHE A 272 13.61 -4.04 2.67
CA PHE A 272 14.55 -3.83 3.76
C PHE A 272 15.96 -3.49 3.30
N LEU A 273 16.48 -4.13 2.25
CA LEU A 273 17.81 -3.83 1.72
C LEU A 273 17.90 -2.38 1.23
N ILE A 274 16.85 -1.90 0.53
CA ILE A 274 16.77 -0.51 0.07
C ILE A 274 16.68 0.46 1.26
N LEU A 275 15.88 0.14 2.27
CA LEU A 275 15.78 0.97 3.48
C LEU A 275 17.08 0.98 4.29
N PHE A 276 17.75 -0.16 4.42
CA PHE A 276 18.99 -0.30 5.17
C PHE A 276 20.15 0.47 4.52
N SER A 277 20.17 0.63 3.19
CA SER A 277 21.15 1.49 2.52
C SER A 277 20.77 2.98 2.58
N ALA A 278 19.49 3.32 2.43
CA ALA A 278 19.03 4.70 2.39
C ALA A 278 19.06 5.41 3.75
N VAL A 279 18.66 4.72 4.82
CA VAL A 279 18.49 5.34 6.14
C VAL A 279 19.80 5.86 6.74
N PRO A 280 20.92 5.12 6.76
CA PRO A 280 22.20 5.63 7.26
C PRO A 280 22.71 6.84 6.46
N ALA A 281 22.57 6.81 5.13
CA ALA A 281 23.00 7.90 4.27
C ALA A 281 22.23 9.21 4.55
N ILE A 282 20.92 9.09 4.76
CA ILE A 282 20.05 10.21 5.11
C ILE A 282 20.33 10.69 6.54
N ASN A 283 20.54 9.78 7.50
CA ASN A 283 20.86 10.13 8.89
C ASN A 283 22.16 10.94 9.02
N LEU A 284 23.21 10.55 8.28
CA LEU A 284 24.48 11.29 8.27
C LEU A 284 24.30 12.74 7.80
N LYS A 285 23.45 12.96 6.78
CA LYS A 285 23.20 14.31 6.27
C LYS A 285 22.32 15.14 7.21
N LEU A 286 21.33 14.52 7.87
CA LEU A 286 20.48 15.17 8.86
C LEU A 286 21.27 15.58 10.12
N ASN A 287 22.21 14.76 10.59
CA ASN A 287 23.07 15.10 11.73
C ASN A 287 24.00 16.29 11.45
N ASN A 288 24.40 16.49 10.19
CA ASN A 288 25.26 17.60 9.78
C ASN A 288 24.48 18.91 9.52
N TRP A 289 23.14 18.91 9.72
CA TRP A 289 22.31 20.09 9.45
C TRP A 289 22.30 21.06 10.65
N PRO A 290 22.61 22.36 10.44
CA PRO A 290 22.84 23.30 11.55
C PRO A 290 21.59 23.75 12.32
N ALA A 291 20.37 23.53 11.80
CA ALA A 291 19.14 24.08 12.38
C ALA A 291 18.51 23.28 13.54
N ALA A 292 18.94 22.05 13.80
CA ALA A 292 18.64 21.30 15.03
C ALA A 292 19.45 20.00 15.05
N PRO A 293 20.18 19.67 16.12
CA PRO A 293 20.92 18.43 16.23
C PRO A 293 19.96 17.25 16.45
N VAL A 294 19.34 16.72 15.38
CA VAL A 294 18.50 15.50 15.41
C VAL A 294 19.41 14.26 15.51
N HIS A 295 20.15 14.12 16.61
CA HIS A 295 21.18 13.09 16.75
C HIS A 295 20.55 11.69 16.82
N ASN A 296 20.68 10.93 15.72
CA ASN A 296 20.30 9.52 15.62
C ASN A 296 18.81 9.18 15.77
N ASP A 297 17.90 10.16 15.77
CA ASP A 297 16.46 9.87 15.88
C ASP A 297 15.93 9.11 14.66
N LEU A 298 16.50 9.32 13.46
CA LEU A 298 16.15 8.55 12.27
C LEU A 298 16.55 7.08 12.40
N LEU A 299 17.71 6.80 13.03
CA LEU A 299 18.16 5.42 13.29
C LEU A 299 17.30 4.74 14.36
N LYS A 300 16.91 5.45 15.42
CA LYS A 300 15.96 4.95 16.43
C LYS A 300 14.61 4.63 15.81
N ALA A 301 14.09 5.52 14.96
CA ALA A 301 12.85 5.32 14.21
C ALA A 301 12.91 4.08 13.32
N PHE A 302 14.04 3.89 12.64
CA PHE A 302 14.25 2.76 11.75
C PHE A 302 14.35 1.44 12.51
N ALA A 303 15.03 1.41 13.65
CA ALA A 303 15.08 0.24 14.53
C ALA A 303 13.67 -0.14 15.03
N LEU A 304 12.86 0.84 15.45
CA LEU A 304 11.47 0.62 15.84
C LEU A 304 10.62 0.11 14.68
N TYR A 305 10.78 0.68 13.48
CA TYR A 305 10.10 0.22 12.27
C TYR A 305 10.42 -1.25 11.96
N ILE A 306 11.69 -1.67 12.05
CA ILE A 306 12.10 -3.06 11.85
C ILE A 306 11.41 -3.98 12.87
N LEU A 307 11.36 -3.57 14.14
CA LEU A 307 10.73 -4.35 15.22
C LEU A 307 9.23 -4.50 14.99
N CYS A 308 8.52 -3.40 14.70
CA CYS A 308 7.10 -3.43 14.36
C CYS A 308 6.83 -4.29 13.13
N PHE A 309 7.62 -4.15 12.06
CA PHE A 309 7.47 -4.95 10.86
C PHE A 309 7.69 -6.44 11.14
N ALA A 310 8.70 -6.79 11.93
CA ALA A 310 8.96 -8.18 12.30
C ALA A 310 7.76 -8.81 13.02
N ALA A 311 7.14 -8.08 13.97
CA ALA A 311 5.93 -8.51 14.65
C ALA A 311 4.76 -8.73 13.66
N PHE A 312 4.48 -7.74 12.80
CA PHE A 312 3.44 -7.86 11.77
C PHE A 312 3.69 -9.01 10.80
N TYR A 313 4.95 -9.21 10.38
CA TYR A 313 5.34 -10.27 9.47
C TYR A 313 5.15 -11.65 10.08
N LEU A 314 5.48 -11.83 11.37
CA LEU A 314 5.22 -13.08 12.10
C LEU A 314 3.72 -13.38 12.18
N CYS A 315 2.89 -12.38 12.51
CA CYS A 315 1.44 -12.52 12.52
C CYS A 315 0.89 -12.89 11.13
N TYR A 316 1.32 -12.19 10.08
CA TYR A 316 0.89 -12.44 8.71
C TYR A 316 1.31 -13.83 8.22
N PHE A 317 2.54 -14.25 8.53
CA PHE A 317 3.04 -15.58 8.21
C PHE A 317 2.22 -16.65 8.92
N HIS A 318 1.89 -16.44 10.20
CA HIS A 318 1.05 -17.34 10.98
C HIS A 318 -0.36 -17.48 10.40
N ILE A 319 -1.03 -16.37 10.06
CA ILE A 319 -2.36 -16.37 9.43
C ILE A 319 -2.33 -17.08 8.08
N THR A 320 -1.35 -16.77 7.24
CA THR A 320 -1.20 -17.41 5.92
C THR A 320 -0.93 -18.91 6.06
N TYR A 321 -0.14 -19.30 7.05
CA TYR A 321 0.11 -20.69 7.39
C TYR A 321 -1.17 -21.42 7.81
N LEU A 322 -1.98 -20.81 8.69
CA LEU A 322 -3.26 -21.37 9.13
C LEU A 322 -4.26 -21.54 7.97
N ILE A 323 -4.40 -20.52 7.13
CA ILE A 323 -5.30 -20.56 5.95
C ILE A 323 -4.84 -21.64 4.97
N SER A 324 -3.55 -21.74 4.69
CA SER A 324 -3.02 -22.76 3.78
C SER A 324 -3.21 -24.18 4.33
N ARG A 325 -3.07 -24.39 5.64
CA ARG A 325 -3.35 -25.66 6.31
C ARG A 325 -4.83 -26.04 6.19
N HIS A 326 -5.74 -25.08 6.32
CA HIS A 326 -7.19 -25.30 6.22
C HIS A 326 -7.63 -25.65 4.80
N TYR A 327 -7.07 -24.97 3.79
CA TYR A 327 -7.28 -25.30 2.37
C TYR A 327 -6.78 -26.71 2.01
N ILE A 328 -5.66 -27.14 2.59
CA ILE A 328 -5.12 -28.49 2.33
C ILE A 328 -6.02 -29.57 2.93
N LYS A 329 -6.64 -29.33 4.10
CA LYS A 329 -7.58 -30.28 4.72
C LYS A 329 -8.87 -30.46 3.91
N THR A 330 -9.40 -29.38 3.34
CA THR A 330 -10.62 -29.39 2.50
C THR A 330 -10.41 -29.95 1.09
N LEU A 331 -9.16 -30.14 0.65
CA LEU A 331 -8.81 -30.83 -0.59
C LEU A 331 -8.51 -32.33 -0.38
N THR A 332 -8.50 -32.80 0.87
CA THR A 332 -8.15 -34.18 1.24
C THR A 332 -9.27 -34.95 1.92
N GLY A 333 -10.37 -34.29 2.28
CA GLY A 333 -11.65 -34.92 2.61
C GLY A 333 -12.63 -34.55 1.51
#